data_AF-A0A842YC49-F1
#
_entry.id   AF-A0A842YC49-F1
#
_cell.length_a   1.000
_cell.length_b   1.000
_cell.length_c   1.000
_cell.angle_alpha   90.00
_cell.angle_beta   90.00
_cell.angle_gamma   90.00
#
_symmetry.space_group_name_H-M   'P 1'
#
loop_
_entity.id
_entity.type
_entity.pdbx_description
1 polymer ?
#
loop_
_entity_poly.entity_id
_entity_poly.type
_entity_poly.pdbx_seq_one_letter_code
_entity_poly.pdbx_strand_id
1 'polypeptide(L)'
;MPNPAIVDLPDRVRDRDIFRDKQGRMFVTLGHIQPMDRVLSFLKYVPDKEGKWQAGDTRYKRMFWGSVDSTVDGMSLLPQNYTTFDSHFQTDLVEPPRNMIEDYFSSEQRLVEIIKEPKDVLEEIVQTAAETIHNELKISFDNIGISGSILWKGHNPNYSDINMNIDGFKESWILYDNYVNLENKEAQTRIRNL
;
A
#
# COMPACT_ATOMS: atom_id res chain seq x y z
N MET A 1 1.62 -16.87 10.38
CA MET A 1 3.01 -16.44 10.61
C MET A 1 3.02 -14.93 10.80
N PRO A 2 3.86 -14.36 11.69
CA PRO A 2 4.01 -12.90 11.77
C PRO A 2 4.41 -12.37 10.39
N ASN A 3 3.88 -11.20 10.01
CA ASN A 3 4.26 -10.54 8.76
C ASN A 3 5.64 -9.87 8.99
N PRO A 4 6.74 -10.38 8.41
CA PRO A 4 8.09 -9.87 8.69
C PRO A 4 8.30 -8.43 8.22
N ALA A 5 7.47 -7.94 7.30
CA ALA A 5 7.47 -6.57 6.83
C ALA A 5 6.87 -5.55 7.83
N ILE A 6 6.42 -5.98 9.01
CA ILE A 6 5.99 -5.06 10.05
C ILE A 6 7.22 -4.49 10.74
N VAL A 7 7.37 -3.17 10.67
CA VAL A 7 8.44 -2.42 11.33
C VAL A 7 7.85 -1.34 12.22
N ASP A 8 8.70 -0.77 13.08
CA ASP A 8 8.34 0.43 13.84
C ASP A 8 7.95 1.57 12.88
N LEU A 9 6.93 2.34 13.27
CA LEU A 9 6.46 3.47 12.48
C LEU A 9 7.61 4.48 12.25
N PRO A 10 8.06 4.71 11.00
CA PRO A 10 9.15 5.64 10.73
C PRO A 10 8.72 7.09 10.97
N ASP A 11 9.65 7.96 11.36
CA ASP A 11 9.41 9.40 11.58
C ASP A 11 8.71 10.06 10.38
N ARG A 12 9.04 9.61 9.17
CA ARG A 12 8.43 10.06 7.92
C ARG A 12 7.75 8.89 7.23
N VAL A 13 6.49 9.09 6.88
CA VAL A 13 5.73 8.18 6.02
C VAL A 13 5.60 8.80 4.61
N ARG A 14 5.51 7.96 3.60
CA ARG A 14 5.40 8.32 2.18
C ARG A 14 3.98 8.20 1.70
N ASP A 15 3.68 8.84 0.57
CA ASP A 15 2.41 8.62 -0.12
C ASP A 15 2.22 7.11 -0.39
N ARG A 16 1.00 6.64 -0.17
CA ARG A 16 0.60 5.22 -0.33
C ARG A 16 1.20 4.22 0.65
N ASP A 17 1.99 4.64 1.63
CA ASP A 17 2.40 3.75 2.72
C ASP A 17 1.17 3.25 3.48
N ILE A 18 1.21 1.97 3.88
CA ILE A 18 0.10 1.30 4.53
C ILE A 18 0.44 1.07 6.01
N PHE A 19 -0.52 1.34 6.88
CA PHE A 19 -0.40 1.05 8.30
C PHE A 19 -1.72 0.47 8.86
N ARG A 20 -1.62 -0.21 10.00
CA ARG A 20 -2.72 -0.77 10.75
C ARG A 20 -2.82 -0.11 12.11
N ASP A 21 -4.02 0.21 12.55
CA ASP A 21 -4.24 0.72 13.90
C ASP A 21 -4.51 -0.40 14.91
N LYS A 22 -4.62 -0.02 16.19
CA LYS A 22 -4.92 -0.93 17.31
C LYS A 22 -6.27 -1.67 17.21
N GLN A 23 -7.15 -1.27 16.31
CA GLN A 23 -8.43 -1.94 16.05
C GLN A 23 -8.36 -2.84 14.80
N GLY A 24 -7.18 -3.00 14.21
CA GLY A 24 -6.96 -3.79 13.02
C GLY A 24 -7.41 -3.08 11.73
N ARG A 25 -7.74 -1.79 11.77
CA ARG A 25 -8.15 -1.03 10.57
C ARG A 25 -6.92 -0.65 9.76
N MET A 26 -7.01 -0.81 8.44
CA MET A 26 -5.91 -0.54 7.51
C MET A 26 -6.11 0.81 6.84
N PHE A 27 -5.08 1.64 6.91
CA PHE A 27 -5.06 2.98 6.34
C PHE A 27 -4.01 3.06 5.25
N VAL A 28 -4.24 3.97 4.30
CA VAL A 28 -3.27 4.31 3.27
C VAL A 28 -2.96 5.79 3.38
N THR A 29 -1.68 6.10 3.54
CA THR A 29 -1.15 7.45 3.66
C THR A 29 -1.42 8.27 2.40
N LEU A 30 -1.71 9.55 2.58
CA LEU A 30 -1.90 10.53 1.52
C LEU A 30 -0.79 11.59 1.57
N GLY A 31 -0.02 11.67 0.49
CA GLY A 31 1.05 12.64 0.31
C GLY A 31 2.30 12.38 1.17
N HIS A 32 3.36 13.13 0.89
CA HIS A 32 4.65 13.04 1.61
C HIS A 32 4.80 14.05 2.74
N ILE A 33 3.88 15.02 2.85
CA ILE A 33 3.91 16.07 3.88
C ILE A 33 2.87 15.70 4.92
N GLN A 34 3.32 15.49 6.15
CA GLN A 34 2.52 14.94 7.24
C GLN A 34 2.55 15.85 8.47
N PRO A 35 1.46 15.91 9.25
CA PRO A 35 1.49 16.49 10.59
C PRO A 35 2.53 15.77 11.48
N MET A 36 3.09 16.45 12.48
CA MET A 36 4.17 15.86 13.30
C MET A 36 3.71 14.64 14.12
N ASP A 37 2.49 14.68 14.65
CA ASP A 37 1.95 13.68 15.58
C ASP A 37 0.80 12.84 14.99
N ARG A 38 0.50 13.01 13.69
CA ARG A 38 -0.61 12.35 12.99
C ARG A 38 -0.16 11.88 11.60
N VAL A 39 -0.97 11.05 10.97
CA VAL A 39 -0.74 10.60 9.58
C VAL A 39 -1.97 10.87 8.73
N LEU A 40 -1.88 11.80 7.78
CA LEU A 40 -2.92 12.06 6.80
C LEU A 40 -3.11 10.82 5.90
N SER A 41 -4.33 10.29 5.87
CA SER A 41 -4.61 9.00 5.25
C SER A 41 -6.08 8.86 4.85
N PHE A 42 -6.44 7.70 4.30
CA PHE A 42 -7.83 7.27 4.21
C PHE A 42 -7.98 5.83 4.70
N LEU A 43 -9.15 5.51 5.24
CA LEU A 43 -9.48 4.15 5.69
C LEU A 43 -9.73 3.26 4.48
N LYS A 44 -8.89 2.24 4.27
CA LYS A 44 -9.02 1.36 3.11
C LYS A 44 -9.67 0.02 3.44
N TYR A 45 -9.35 -0.57 4.59
CA TYR A 45 -9.92 -1.86 5.01
C TYR A 45 -10.29 -1.87 6.49
N VAL A 46 -11.36 -2.58 6.83
CA VAL A 46 -11.78 -2.84 8.21
C VAL A 46 -11.91 -4.35 8.42
N PRO A 47 -11.60 -4.87 9.61
CA PRO A 47 -11.90 -6.26 9.96
C PRO A 47 -13.39 -6.54 9.83
N ASP A 48 -13.74 -7.61 9.11
CA ASP A 48 -15.11 -8.00 8.83
C ASP A 48 -15.15 -9.51 8.52
N LYS A 49 -16.02 -10.27 9.20
CA LYS A 49 -16.11 -11.74 9.03
C LYS A 49 -16.56 -12.15 7.63
N GLU A 50 -17.33 -11.31 6.94
CA GLU A 50 -17.79 -11.51 5.57
C GLU A 50 -16.85 -10.84 4.55
N GLY A 51 -15.71 -10.32 5.02
CA GLY A 51 -14.68 -9.69 4.22
C GLY A 51 -14.11 -10.61 3.14
N LYS A 52 -13.87 -10.03 1.96
CA LYS A 52 -13.27 -10.74 0.81
C LYS A 52 -11.76 -10.90 0.97
N TRP A 53 -11.08 -9.90 1.52
CA TRP A 53 -9.63 -9.95 1.74
C TRP A 53 -9.33 -10.66 3.05
N GLN A 54 -8.20 -11.36 3.12
CA GLN A 54 -7.87 -12.16 4.29
C GLN A 54 -6.37 -12.17 4.54
N ALA A 55 -5.95 -11.87 5.77
CA ALA A 55 -4.58 -12.03 6.23
C ALA A 55 -4.58 -12.91 7.48
N GLY A 56 -3.95 -14.08 7.39
CA GLY A 56 -4.06 -15.12 8.40
C GLY A 56 -5.52 -15.49 8.65
N ASP A 57 -5.97 -15.42 9.91
CA ASP A 57 -7.34 -15.73 10.30
C ASP A 57 -8.29 -14.52 10.26
N THR A 58 -7.78 -13.33 9.94
CA THR A 58 -8.59 -12.09 9.92
C THR A 58 -9.06 -11.79 8.51
N ARG A 59 -10.37 -11.63 8.34
CA ARG A 59 -11.01 -11.17 7.11
C ARG A 59 -11.26 -9.68 7.14
N TYR A 60 -11.25 -9.05 5.98
CA TYR A 60 -11.32 -7.62 5.80
C TYR A 60 -12.31 -7.23 4.69
N LYS A 61 -13.10 -6.21 4.97
CA LYS A 61 -13.95 -5.51 4.00
C LYS A 61 -13.23 -4.26 3.53
N ARG A 62 -13.24 -4.01 2.21
CA ARG A 62 -12.75 -2.77 1.62
C ARG A 62 -13.78 -1.66 1.81
N MET A 63 -13.34 -0.53 2.38
CA MET A 63 -14.15 0.66 2.59
C MET A 63 -13.98 1.66 1.44
N PHE A 64 -12.74 1.96 1.06
CA PHE A 64 -12.45 2.93 0.01
C PHE A 64 -12.41 2.31 -1.39
N TRP A 65 -13.20 2.87 -2.31
CA TRP A 65 -13.35 2.42 -3.70
C TRP A 65 -12.95 3.47 -4.74
N GLY A 66 -12.31 4.58 -4.31
CA GLY A 66 -11.90 5.65 -5.21
C GLY A 66 -12.91 6.79 -5.35
N SER A 67 -13.99 6.80 -4.56
CA SER A 67 -15.03 7.84 -4.59
C SER A 67 -15.10 8.63 -3.28
N VAL A 68 -15.64 9.85 -3.37
CA VAL A 68 -15.94 10.69 -2.21
C VAL A 68 -16.87 9.97 -1.22
N ASP A 69 -17.92 9.31 -1.72
CA ASP A 69 -18.86 8.55 -0.89
C ASP A 69 -18.12 7.49 -0.05
N SER A 70 -17.19 6.74 -0.68
CA SER A 70 -16.42 5.72 0.03
C SER A 70 -15.47 6.28 1.08
N THR A 71 -14.99 7.52 0.89
CA THR A 71 -14.22 8.27 1.89
C THR A 71 -15.09 8.67 3.06
N VAL A 72 -16.27 9.23 2.80
CA VAL A 72 -17.23 9.65 3.84
C VAL A 72 -17.72 8.46 4.66
N ASP A 73 -18.09 7.36 4.00
CA ASP A 73 -18.48 6.12 4.65
C ASP A 73 -17.37 5.57 5.53
N GLY A 74 -16.13 5.55 5.03
CA GLY A 74 -14.96 5.13 5.80
C GLY A 74 -14.73 6.02 7.03
N MET A 75 -14.83 7.33 6.86
CA MET A 75 -14.67 8.31 7.94
C MET A 75 -15.72 8.14 9.04
N SER A 76 -16.96 7.78 8.69
CA SER A 76 -18.04 7.56 9.67
C SER A 76 -17.78 6.42 10.67
N LEU A 77 -16.86 5.51 10.34
CA LEU A 77 -16.46 4.38 11.20
C LEU A 77 -15.30 4.71 12.14
N LEU A 78 -14.76 5.93 12.07
CA LEU A 78 -13.58 6.33 12.81
C LEU A 78 -13.97 7.07 14.10
N PRO A 79 -13.20 6.90 15.19
CA PRO A 79 -13.41 7.68 16.39
C PRO A 79 -13.08 9.16 16.11
N GLN A 80 -13.71 10.06 16.86
CA GLN A 80 -13.57 11.51 16.67
C GLN A 80 -12.10 11.99 16.69
N ASN A 81 -11.23 11.33 17.45
CA ASN A 81 -9.81 11.71 17.52
C ASN A 81 -9.00 11.35 16.27
N TYR A 82 -9.57 10.64 15.29
CA TYR A 82 -8.91 10.31 14.02
C TYR A 82 -9.19 11.32 12.92
N THR A 83 -10.09 12.27 13.12
CA THR A 83 -10.39 13.31 12.13
C THR A 83 -9.90 14.67 12.61
N THR A 84 -9.57 15.54 11.66
CA THR A 84 -9.18 16.93 11.92
C THR A 84 -9.77 17.81 10.84
N PHE A 85 -10.45 18.89 11.24
CA PHE A 85 -10.99 19.86 10.29
C PHE A 85 -9.84 20.65 9.66
N ASP A 86 -9.71 20.57 8.35
CA ASP A 86 -8.75 21.34 7.59
C ASP A 86 -9.39 22.63 7.07
N SER A 87 -8.84 23.77 7.51
CA SER A 87 -9.34 25.10 7.14
C SER A 87 -9.04 25.50 5.69
N HIS A 88 -8.12 24.82 5.00
CA HIS A 88 -7.82 25.12 3.62
C HIS A 88 -8.82 24.44 2.67
N PHE A 89 -9.09 23.17 2.89
CA PHE A 89 -10.04 22.36 2.13
C PHE A 89 -11.49 22.46 2.65
N GLN A 90 -11.71 23.07 3.82
CA GLN A 90 -13.03 23.25 4.44
C GLN A 90 -13.75 21.90 4.66
N THR A 91 -13.00 20.88 5.07
CA THR A 91 -13.52 19.53 5.31
C THR A 91 -12.72 18.83 6.41
N ASP A 92 -13.32 17.82 7.03
CA ASP A 92 -12.59 16.89 7.88
C ASP A 92 -11.67 15.99 7.04
N LEU A 93 -10.43 15.87 7.50
CA LEU A 93 -9.42 14.94 6.98
C LEU A 93 -9.23 13.79 7.96
N VAL A 94 -8.93 12.60 7.44
CA VAL A 94 -8.61 11.43 8.25
C VAL A 94 -7.12 11.45 8.57
N GLU A 95 -6.81 11.72 9.84
CA GLU A 95 -5.46 11.87 10.37
C GLU A 95 -5.31 11.06 11.67
N PRO A 96 -5.16 9.72 11.64
CA PRO A 96 -4.96 8.95 12.86
C PRO A 96 -3.72 9.43 13.64
N PRO A 97 -3.83 9.60 14.97
CA PRO A 97 -2.66 9.90 15.81
C PRO A 97 -1.61 8.80 15.71
N ARG A 98 -0.33 9.16 15.66
CA ARG A 98 0.77 8.19 15.49
C ARG A 98 0.81 7.14 16.60
N ASN A 99 0.41 7.47 17.82
CA ASN A 99 0.34 6.54 18.96
C ASN A 99 -0.79 5.50 18.87
N MET A 100 -1.69 5.62 17.90
CA MET A 100 -2.76 4.66 17.61
C MET A 100 -2.39 3.66 16.52
N ILE A 101 -1.27 3.90 15.82
CA ILE A 101 -0.73 2.99 14.82
C ILE A 101 -0.06 1.83 15.56
N GLU A 102 -0.49 0.61 15.23
CA GLU A 102 0.03 -0.63 15.79
C GLU A 102 1.12 -1.21 14.89
N ASP A 103 0.88 -1.23 13.57
CA ASP A 103 1.81 -1.80 12.60
C ASP A 103 1.99 -0.86 11.42
N TYR A 104 3.24 -0.70 10.97
CA TYR A 104 3.56 -0.10 9.69
C TYR A 104 4.15 -1.18 8.76
N PHE A 105 3.66 -1.26 7.52
CA PHE A 105 4.09 -2.30 6.58
C PHE A 105 5.16 -1.73 5.62
N SER A 106 6.39 -2.22 5.71
CA SER A 106 7.47 -1.84 4.80
C SER A 106 7.30 -2.50 3.43
N SER A 107 7.10 -1.65 2.42
CA SER A 107 6.96 -2.04 1.01
C SER A 107 8.19 -2.80 0.48
N GLU A 108 9.38 -2.39 0.89
CA GLU A 108 10.66 -2.93 0.45
C GLU A 108 10.94 -4.28 1.10
N GLN A 109 10.79 -4.38 2.43
CA GLN A 109 10.99 -5.64 3.12
C GLN A 109 10.02 -6.71 2.61
N ARG A 110 8.78 -6.32 2.33
CA ARG A 110 7.81 -7.26 1.77
C ARG A 110 8.20 -7.72 0.36
N LEU A 111 8.76 -6.84 -0.47
CA LEU A 111 9.24 -7.25 -1.80
C LEU A 111 10.42 -8.22 -1.69
N VAL A 112 11.38 -7.95 -0.79
CA VAL A 112 12.53 -8.84 -0.53
C VAL A 112 12.06 -10.24 -0.09
N GLU A 113 11.04 -10.32 0.76
CA GLU A 113 10.43 -11.61 1.13
C GLU A 113 9.89 -12.37 -0.09
N ILE A 114 9.15 -11.67 -0.96
CA ILE A 114 8.53 -12.27 -2.15
C ILE A 114 9.59 -12.77 -3.13
N ILE A 115 10.62 -11.97 -3.42
CA ILE A 115 11.72 -12.35 -4.32
C ILE A 115 12.46 -13.59 -3.80
N LYS A 116 12.62 -13.71 -2.47
CA LYS A 116 13.33 -14.84 -1.88
C LYS A 116 12.51 -16.12 -1.92
N GLU A 117 11.20 -16.04 -1.66
CA GLU A 117 10.36 -17.22 -1.53
C GLU A 117 8.88 -16.88 -1.82
N PRO A 118 8.48 -16.78 -3.10
CA PRO A 118 7.09 -16.52 -3.46
C PRO A 118 6.20 -17.67 -3.00
N LYS A 119 5.00 -17.35 -2.49
CA LYS A 119 4.08 -18.32 -1.88
C LYS A 119 2.88 -18.68 -2.74
N ASP A 120 2.62 -17.92 -3.79
CA ASP A 120 1.54 -18.16 -4.73
C ASP A 120 1.81 -17.52 -6.09
N VAL A 121 0.95 -17.81 -7.07
CA VAL A 121 1.07 -17.31 -8.44
C VAL A 121 1.12 -15.78 -8.54
N LEU A 122 0.47 -15.05 -7.63
CA LEU A 122 0.51 -13.59 -7.67
C LEU A 122 1.85 -13.07 -7.17
N GLU A 123 2.42 -13.70 -6.14
CA GLU A 123 3.77 -13.42 -5.66
C GLU A 123 4.84 -13.79 -6.70
N GLU A 124 4.66 -14.88 -7.45
CA GLU A 124 5.54 -15.24 -8.58
C GLU A 124 5.52 -14.17 -9.69
N ILE A 125 4.34 -13.62 -10.00
CA ILE A 125 4.21 -12.50 -10.95
C ILE A 125 4.86 -11.23 -10.39
N VAL A 126 4.74 -10.96 -9.08
CA VAL A 126 5.42 -9.82 -8.43
C VAL A 126 6.93 -9.95 -8.52
N GLN A 127 7.49 -11.13 -8.23
CA GLN A 127 8.92 -11.39 -8.37
C GLN A 127 9.37 -11.09 -9.80
N THR A 128 8.70 -11.69 -10.77
CA THR A 128 8.99 -11.53 -12.19
C THR A 128 8.90 -10.06 -12.63
N ALA A 129 7.88 -9.32 -12.17
CA ALA A 129 7.72 -7.90 -12.46
C ALA A 129 8.86 -7.06 -11.86
N ALA A 130 9.29 -7.35 -10.63
CA ALA A 130 10.42 -6.67 -9.99
C ALA A 130 11.74 -6.93 -10.73
N GLU A 131 11.99 -8.17 -11.12
CA GLU A 131 13.16 -8.54 -11.94
C GLU A 131 13.14 -7.85 -13.30
N THR A 132 11.96 -7.74 -13.94
CA THR A 132 11.79 -7.02 -15.21
C THR A 132 12.13 -5.54 -15.05
N ILE A 133 11.59 -4.87 -14.03
CA ILE A 133 11.89 -3.46 -13.74
C ILE A 133 13.39 -3.27 -13.51
N HIS A 134 14.01 -4.13 -12.69
CA HIS A 134 15.44 -4.06 -12.41
C HIS A 134 16.28 -4.23 -13.69
N ASN A 135 15.97 -5.25 -14.49
CA ASN A 135 16.75 -5.60 -15.68
C ASN A 135 16.64 -4.55 -16.78
N GLU A 136 15.45 -4.04 -17.04
CA GLU A 136 15.19 -3.09 -18.13
C GLU A 136 15.56 -1.66 -17.75
N LEU A 137 15.29 -1.25 -16.52
CA LEU A 137 15.45 0.14 -16.09
C LEU A 137 16.71 0.39 -15.26
N LYS A 138 17.42 -0.67 -14.85
CA LYS A 138 18.61 -0.60 -13.98
C LYS A 138 18.33 0.07 -12.63
N ILE A 139 17.08 0.00 -12.15
CA ILE A 139 16.67 0.46 -10.83
C ILE A 139 17.03 -0.63 -9.81
N SER A 140 17.70 -0.27 -8.70
CA SER A 140 18.04 -1.22 -7.64
C SER A 140 16.79 -1.80 -7.00
N PHE A 141 16.82 -3.05 -6.54
CA PHE A 141 15.72 -3.61 -5.74
C PHE A 141 15.44 -2.83 -4.46
N ASP A 142 16.44 -2.12 -3.91
CA ASP A 142 16.28 -1.23 -2.76
C ASP A 142 15.39 -0.02 -3.05
N ASN A 143 15.15 0.28 -4.33
CA ASN A 143 14.29 1.36 -4.81
C ASN A 143 12.95 0.84 -5.36
N ILE A 144 12.63 -0.44 -5.16
CA ILE A 144 11.38 -1.06 -5.61
C ILE A 144 10.64 -1.57 -4.37
N GLY A 145 9.35 -1.26 -4.29
CA GLY A 145 8.47 -1.72 -3.23
C GLY A 145 7.22 -2.40 -3.77
N ILE A 146 6.56 -3.18 -2.92
CA ILE A 146 5.21 -3.71 -3.17
C ILE A 146 4.20 -3.05 -2.22
N SER A 147 3.02 -2.72 -2.73
CA SER A 147 1.93 -2.08 -2.00
C SER A 147 0.60 -2.84 -2.19
N GLY A 148 -0.50 -2.21 -1.84
CA GLY A 148 -1.84 -2.77 -1.93
C GLY A 148 -2.03 -3.97 -0.99
N SER A 149 -2.87 -4.94 -1.39
CA SER A 149 -3.18 -6.09 -0.55
C SER A 149 -2.04 -7.08 -0.40
N ILE A 150 -1.09 -7.10 -1.34
CA ILE A 150 0.07 -8.02 -1.31
C ILE A 150 1.04 -7.61 -0.19
N LEU A 151 1.16 -6.30 0.06
CA LEU A 151 2.01 -5.75 1.11
C LEU A 151 1.71 -6.35 2.50
N TRP A 152 0.43 -6.35 2.88
CA TRP A 152 0.00 -6.84 4.19
C TRP A 152 -0.48 -8.31 4.17
N LYS A 153 -0.17 -9.06 3.09
CA LYS A 153 -0.54 -10.48 2.91
C LYS A 153 -2.05 -10.73 2.95
N GLY A 154 -2.81 -9.74 2.48
CA GLY A 154 -4.26 -9.73 2.40
C GLY A 154 -4.83 -10.12 1.04
N HIS A 155 -3.96 -10.37 0.07
CA HIS A 155 -4.32 -10.58 -1.32
C HIS A 155 -4.98 -11.94 -1.54
N ASN A 156 -5.70 -12.03 -2.64
CA ASN A 156 -6.23 -13.27 -3.18
C ASN A 156 -5.70 -13.43 -4.61
N PRO A 157 -5.01 -14.54 -4.94
CA PRO A 157 -4.40 -14.73 -6.25
C PRO A 157 -5.39 -14.68 -7.42
N ASN A 158 -6.69 -14.90 -7.18
CA ASN A 158 -7.68 -14.94 -8.25
C ASN A 158 -8.18 -13.55 -8.71
N TYR A 159 -8.04 -12.51 -7.90
CA TYR A 159 -8.67 -11.21 -8.19
C TYR A 159 -7.94 -9.98 -7.64
N SER A 160 -6.83 -10.14 -6.91
CA SER A 160 -6.10 -8.98 -6.40
C SER A 160 -5.17 -8.41 -7.47
N ASP A 161 -5.16 -7.09 -7.59
CA ASP A 161 -4.21 -6.36 -8.43
C ASP A 161 -2.82 -6.32 -7.77
N ILE A 162 -1.77 -6.28 -8.59
CA ILE A 162 -0.40 -5.99 -8.18
C ILE A 162 -0.20 -4.47 -8.19
N ASN A 163 0.31 -3.91 -7.09
CA ASN A 163 0.63 -2.50 -6.98
C ASN A 163 2.08 -2.39 -6.52
N MET A 164 2.95 -1.78 -7.32
CA MET A 164 4.37 -1.62 -7.02
C MET A 164 4.73 -0.14 -6.90
N ASN A 165 5.80 0.14 -6.15
CA ASN A 165 6.30 1.48 -5.89
C ASN A 165 7.73 1.58 -6.41
N ILE A 166 8.08 2.73 -6.99
CA ILE A 166 9.47 3.09 -7.28
C ILE A 166 9.84 4.25 -6.37
N ASP A 167 10.83 4.04 -5.53
CA ASP A 167 11.29 5.01 -4.54
C ASP A 167 12.53 5.74 -5.04
N GLY A 168 12.49 7.07 -5.02
CA GLY A 168 13.61 7.93 -5.39
C GLY A 168 13.28 8.86 -6.55
N PHE A 169 13.78 10.10 -6.48
CA PHE A 169 13.48 11.12 -7.48
C PHE A 169 14.03 10.74 -8.86
N LYS A 170 15.27 10.25 -8.91
CA LYS A 170 15.93 9.85 -10.15
C LYS A 170 15.27 8.59 -10.72
N GLU A 171 14.98 7.61 -9.88
CA GLU A 171 14.38 6.33 -10.22
C GLU A 171 12.96 6.52 -10.76
N SER A 172 12.20 7.46 -10.18
CA SER A 172 10.88 7.85 -10.68
C SER A 172 10.94 8.42 -12.10
N TRP A 173 11.94 9.27 -12.40
CA TRP A 173 12.15 9.79 -13.76
C TRP A 173 12.59 8.70 -14.73
N ILE A 174 13.46 7.77 -14.30
CA ILE A 174 13.85 6.62 -15.10
C ILE A 174 12.61 5.80 -15.49
N LEU A 175 11.72 5.51 -14.53
CA LEU A 175 10.46 4.81 -14.82
C LEU A 175 9.62 5.59 -15.83
N TYR A 176 9.41 6.89 -15.61
CA TYR A 176 8.58 7.74 -16.47
C TYR A 176 9.09 7.76 -17.91
N ASP A 177 10.38 8.03 -18.10
CA ASP A 177 11.01 8.17 -19.43
C ASP A 177 11.09 6.84 -20.20
N ASN A 178 11.05 5.72 -19.49
CA ASN A 178 11.30 4.39 -20.05
C ASN A 178 10.12 3.41 -19.85
N TYR A 179 8.94 3.92 -19.49
CA TYR A 179 7.78 3.07 -19.18
C TYR A 179 7.43 2.12 -20.31
N VAL A 180 7.53 2.60 -21.56
CA VAL A 180 7.29 1.81 -22.78
C VAL A 180 8.22 0.61 -22.91
N ASN A 181 9.40 0.63 -22.30
CA ASN A 181 10.33 -0.50 -22.34
C ASN A 181 9.84 -1.69 -21.52
N LEU A 182 8.88 -1.47 -20.61
CA LEU A 182 8.22 -2.51 -19.84
C LEU A 182 7.03 -3.13 -20.60
N GLU A 183 6.50 -2.45 -21.62
CA GLU A 183 5.38 -2.96 -22.41
C GLU A 183 5.80 -4.15 -23.28
N ASN A 184 5.00 -5.22 -23.25
CA ASN A 184 5.12 -6.39 -24.14
C ASN A 184 6.35 -7.29 -23.97
N LYS A 185 7.15 -7.13 -22.91
CA LYS A 185 8.34 -7.97 -22.70
C LYS A 185 8.06 -9.33 -22.05
N GLU A 186 6.92 -9.47 -21.39
CA GLU A 186 6.43 -10.77 -20.94
C GLU A 186 4.94 -10.92 -21.19
N ALA A 187 4.53 -12.04 -21.79
CA ALA A 187 3.14 -12.36 -22.09
C ALA A 187 2.24 -12.46 -20.84
N GLN A 188 2.83 -12.41 -19.63
CA GLN A 188 2.16 -12.61 -18.35
C GLN A 188 1.83 -11.30 -17.62
N THR A 189 2.38 -10.16 -18.07
CA THR A 189 2.23 -8.88 -17.35
C THR A 189 1.58 -7.85 -18.27
N ARG A 190 0.25 -7.74 -18.19
CA ARG A 190 -0.48 -6.65 -18.86
C ARG A 190 -0.43 -5.40 -18.00
N ILE A 191 0.38 -4.44 -18.42
CA ILE A 191 0.39 -3.10 -17.86
C ILE A 191 -0.94 -2.42 -18.24
N ARG A 192 -1.59 -1.73 -17.29
CA ARG A 192 -2.78 -0.93 -17.60
C ARG A 192 -2.35 0.27 -18.43
N ASN A 193 -3.01 0.49 -19.58
CA ASN A 193 -2.86 1.73 -20.33
C ASN A 193 -3.25 2.90 -19.42
N LEU A 194 -2.35 3.87 -19.28
CA LEU A 194 -2.57 5.11 -18.53
C LEU A 194 -3.51 6.05 -19.29
#